data_AF-A0A3Q0J3T3-F1
#
_entry.id   AF-A0A3Q0J3T3-F1
#
_cell.length_a   1.000
_cell.length_b   1.000
_cell.length_c   1.000
_cell.angle_alpha   90.00
_cell.angle_beta   90.00
_cell.angle_gamma   90.00
#
_symmetry.space_group_name_H-M   'P 1'
#
loop_
_entity.id
_entity.type
_entity.pdbx_description
1 polymer ?
#
loop_
_entity_poly.entity_id
_entity_poly.type
_entity_poly.pdbx_seq_one_letter_code
_entity_poly.pdbx_strand_id
1 'polypeptide(L)'
;MNNELVEHCKSCPSMARPDPYRYKYVCFGCSYFTYYINNIRKHINIHTGQKPYPCRYCDYKARETQALKVHTKRYHPKMYDVEYKT
;
A
#
# COMPACT_ATOMS: atom_id res chain seq x y z
N MET A 1 11.09 -3.84 3.42
CA MET A 1 9.65 -4.19 3.45
C MET A 1 9.38 -4.74 4.85
N ASN A 2 8.44 -4.14 5.60
CA ASN A 2 8.25 -4.49 7.03
C ASN A 2 7.37 -5.75 7.15
N ASN A 3 7.96 -6.92 6.86
CA ASN A 3 7.28 -8.21 6.86
C ASN A 3 6.73 -8.56 8.26
N GLU A 4 7.41 -8.08 9.31
CA GLU A 4 7.01 -8.25 10.72
C GLU A 4 5.64 -7.62 11.02
N LEU A 5 5.36 -6.43 10.49
CA LEU A 5 4.06 -5.77 10.70
C LEU A 5 2.92 -6.50 10.00
N VAL A 6 3.19 -7.11 8.84
CA VAL A 6 2.18 -7.90 8.10
C VAL A 6 1.83 -9.17 8.87
N GLU A 7 2.83 -9.87 9.41
CA GLU A 7 2.60 -11.06 10.23
C GLU A 7 1.90 -10.70 11.55
N HIS A 8 2.24 -9.58 12.18
CA HIS A 8 1.50 -9.09 13.34
C HIS A 8 0.02 -8.88 13.03
N CYS A 9 -0.32 -8.21 11.92
CA CYS A 9 -1.73 -8.05 11.49
C CYS A 9 -2.46 -9.37 11.23
N LYS A 10 -1.72 -10.48 11.03
CA LYS A 10 -2.26 -11.81 10.79
C LYS A 10 -2.47 -12.62 12.08
N SER A 11 -1.82 -12.29 13.19
CA SER A 11 -1.90 -13.09 14.42
C SER A 11 -2.07 -12.27 15.72
N CYS A 12 -2.20 -10.95 15.65
CA CYS A 12 -2.26 -10.08 16.82
C CYS A 12 -3.36 -10.55 17.80
N PRO A 13 -3.00 -10.96 19.04
CA PRO A 13 -3.95 -11.45 20.02
C PRO A 13 -4.81 -10.33 20.61
N SER A 14 -4.35 -9.08 20.51
CA SER A 14 -5.04 -7.90 21.03
C SER A 14 -6.13 -7.36 20.09
N MET A 15 -6.19 -7.83 18.84
CA MET A 15 -7.19 -7.37 17.86
C MET A 15 -8.27 -8.42 17.67
N ALA A 16 -9.51 -8.06 17.98
CA ALA A 16 -10.67 -8.88 17.66
C ALA A 16 -10.80 -9.03 16.14
N ARG A 17 -10.96 -10.27 15.66
CA ARG A 17 -11.26 -10.55 14.25
C ARG A 17 -12.78 -10.48 14.08
N PRO A 18 -13.32 -9.49 13.36
CA PRO A 18 -14.77 -9.35 13.22
C PRO A 18 -15.40 -10.59 12.57
N ASP A 19 -14.66 -11.20 11.63
CA ASP A 19 -15.02 -12.46 10.99
C ASP A 19 -13.70 -13.17 10.57
N PRO A 20 -13.25 -14.19 11.32
CA PRO A 20 -11.97 -14.87 11.05
C PRO A 20 -11.99 -15.71 9.77
N TYR A 21 -13.17 -16.04 9.23
CA TYR A 21 -13.30 -16.76 7.96
C TYR A 21 -13.24 -15.81 6.76
N ARG A 22 -13.76 -14.59 6.94
CA ARG A 22 -13.79 -13.56 5.87
C ARG A 22 -12.53 -12.70 5.84
N TYR A 23 -11.87 -12.48 6.97
CA TYR A 23 -10.72 -11.56 7.07
C TYR A 23 -9.52 -12.22 7.75
N LYS A 24 -8.44 -12.37 6.98
CA LYS A 24 -7.18 -12.96 7.43
C LYS A 24 -6.26 -11.94 8.11
N TYR A 25 -6.31 -10.68 7.68
CA TYR A 25 -5.45 -9.61 8.17
C TYR A 25 -6.31 -8.48 8.74
N VAL A 26 -6.02 -8.09 9.98
CA VAL A 26 -6.67 -6.98 10.69
C VAL A 26 -5.58 -6.00 11.12
N CYS A 27 -5.73 -4.73 10.79
CA CYS A 27 -4.76 -3.71 11.19
C CYS A 27 -4.84 -3.46 12.69
N PHE A 28 -3.70 -3.34 13.36
CA PHE A 28 -3.63 -3.03 14.79
C PHE A 28 -3.79 -1.54 15.11
N GLY A 29 -3.67 -0.66 14.10
CA GLY A 29 -3.71 0.79 14.26
C GLY A 29 -5.01 1.46 13.79
N CYS A 30 -5.95 0.70 13.19
CA CYS A 30 -7.25 1.21 12.75
C CYS A 30 -8.23 0.06 12.44
N SER A 31 -9.48 0.38 12.07
CA SER A 31 -10.52 -0.61 11.76
C SER A 31 -10.39 -1.29 10.38
N TYR A 32 -9.25 -1.16 9.70
CA TYR A 32 -9.05 -1.77 8.38
C TYR A 32 -8.80 -3.27 8.50
N PHE A 33 -9.47 -4.05 7.65
CA PHE A 33 -9.28 -5.49 7.53
C PHE A 33 -9.37 -5.95 6.08
N THR A 34 -8.69 -7.04 5.76
CA THR A 34 -8.69 -7.61 4.41
C THR A 34 -8.33 -9.09 4.44
N TYR A 35 -8.74 -9.83 3.41
CA TYR A 35 -8.29 -11.20 3.21
C TYR A 35 -6.89 -11.28 2.57
N TYR A 36 -6.50 -10.27 1.79
CA TYR A 36 -5.32 -10.35 0.92
C TYR A 36 -4.07 -9.71 1.52
N ILE A 37 -2.94 -10.43 1.44
CA ILE A 37 -1.65 -9.99 2.01
C ILE A 37 -1.09 -8.72 1.33
N ASN A 38 -1.30 -8.59 0.03
CA ASN A 38 -0.86 -7.41 -0.73
C ASN A 38 -1.59 -6.14 -0.28
N ASN A 39 -2.88 -6.26 0.05
CA ASN A 39 -3.70 -5.14 0.51
C ASN A 39 -3.25 -4.67 1.89
N ILE A 40 -3.05 -5.58 2.86
CA ILE A 40 -2.56 -5.18 4.18
C ILE A 40 -1.14 -4.60 4.11
N ARG A 41 -0.27 -5.14 3.24
CA ARG A 41 1.08 -4.61 3.03
C ARG A 41 1.07 -3.18 2.52
N LYS A 42 0.22 -2.88 1.53
CA LYS A 42 0.02 -1.50 1.04
C LYS A 42 -0.58 -0.61 2.13
N HIS A 43 -1.57 -1.13 2.86
CA HIS A 43 -2.23 -0.40 3.92
C HIS A 43 -1.26 0.05 5.03
N ILE A 44 -0.36 -0.82 5.48
CA ILE A 44 0.63 -0.51 6.53
C ILE A 44 1.54 0.67 6.13
N ASN A 45 1.77 0.90 4.84
CA ASN A 45 2.53 2.06 4.37
C ASN A 45 1.90 3.40 4.77
N ILE A 46 0.59 3.44 5.04
CA ILE A 46 -0.09 4.63 5.54
C ILE A 46 0.38 4.96 6.96
N HIS A 47 0.54 3.94 7.81
CA HIS A 47 0.99 4.11 9.19
C HIS A 47 2.50 4.37 9.28
N THR A 48 3.31 3.71 8.45
CA THR A 48 4.76 3.87 8.48
C THR A 48 5.26 5.06 7.66
N GLY A 49 4.39 5.69 6.87
CA GLY A 49 4.78 6.75 5.93
C GLY A 49 5.65 6.25 4.75
N GLN A 50 5.84 4.93 4.59
CA GLN A 50 6.66 4.38 3.53
C GLN A 50 6.08 4.71 2.14
N LYS A 51 6.93 5.20 1.24
CA LYS A 51 6.58 5.53 -0.14
C LYS A 51 7.50 4.79 -1.10
N PRO A 52 7.28 3.48 -1.33
CA PRO A 52 8.23 2.63 -2.03
C PRO A 52 8.27 2.84 -3.55
N TYR A 53 7.40 3.70 -4.11
CA TYR A 53 7.32 3.93 -5.55
C TYR A 53 7.82 5.34 -5.90
N PRO A 54 9.14 5.52 -6.08
CA PRO A 54 9.69 6.81 -6.48
C PRO A 54 9.32 7.17 -7.92
N CYS A 55 9.07 8.45 -8.17
CA CYS A 55 9.04 9.00 -9.51
C CYS A 55 10.46 9.05 -10.08
N ARG A 56 10.61 8.70 -11.36
CA ARG A 56 11.90 8.74 -12.06
C ARG A 56 12.29 10.14 -12.53
N TYR A 57 11.35 11.08 -12.49
CA TYR A 57 11.48 12.41 -13.10
C TYR A 57 11.50 13.54 -12.07
N CYS A 58 11.22 13.26 -10.80
CA CYS A 58 11.29 14.21 -9.70
C CYS A 58 11.38 13.49 -8.35
N ASP A 59 11.52 14.25 -7.25
CA ASP A 59 11.65 13.70 -5.89
C ASP A 59 10.34 13.14 -5.30
N TYR A 60 9.24 13.18 -6.04
CA TYR A 60 7.97 12.63 -5.57
C TYR A 60 8.06 11.12 -5.36
N LYS A 61 7.52 10.64 -4.24
CA LYS A 61 7.40 9.21 -3.94
C LYS A 61 5.95 8.87 -3.62
N ALA A 62 5.44 7.80 -4.21
CA ALA A 62 4.09 7.30 -4.01
C ALA A 62 4.07 6.09 -3.06
N ARG A 63 2.93 5.92 -2.38
CA ARG A 63 2.64 4.74 -1.56
C ARG A 63 2.19 3.53 -2.39
N GLU A 64 1.69 3.78 -3.60
CA GLU A 64 1.16 2.77 -4.52
C GLU A 64 1.51 3.09 -5.98
N THR A 65 1.56 2.06 -6.83
CA THR A 65 1.84 2.17 -8.27
C THR A 65 0.82 3.04 -8.99
N GLN A 66 -0.47 2.89 -8.66
CA GLN A 66 -1.53 3.69 -9.28
C GLN A 66 -1.38 5.17 -8.95
N ALA A 67 -1.00 5.50 -7.71
CA ALA A 67 -0.72 6.87 -7.31
C ALA A 67 0.50 7.44 -8.04
N LEU A 68 1.53 6.63 -8.31
CA LEU A 68 2.64 7.04 -9.16
C LEU A 68 2.18 7.28 -10.61
N LYS A 69 1.39 6.37 -11.18
CA LYS A 69 0.85 6.51 -12.55
C LYS A 69 0.04 7.79 -12.72
N VAL A 70 -0.85 8.09 -11.77
CA VAL A 70 -1.63 9.34 -11.74
C VAL A 70 -0.72 10.56 -11.60
N HIS A 71 0.28 10.50 -10.73
CA HIS A 71 1.29 11.56 -10.60
C HIS A 71 2.03 11.80 -11.92
N THR A 72 2.57 10.75 -12.55
CA THR A 72 3.28 10.87 -13.83
C THR A 72 2.37 11.45 -14.91
N LYS A 73 1.11 11.00 -15.00
CA LYS A 73 0.14 11.57 -15.94
C LYS A 73 -0.08 13.07 -15.74
N ARG A 74 -0.14 13.53 -14.49
CA ARG A 74 -0.48 14.92 -14.15
C ARG A 74 0.73 15.86 -14.21
N TYR A 75 1.89 15.41 -13.75
CA TYR A 75 3.08 16.26 -13.58
C TYR A 75 4.17 15.99 -14.62
N HIS A 76 4.13 14.84 -15.30
CA HIS A 76 5.07 14.45 -16.35
C HIS A 76 4.34 13.88 -17.57
N PRO A 77 3.36 14.61 -18.17
CA PRO A 77 2.49 14.07 -19.23
C PRO A 77 3.26 13.54 -20.44
N LYS A 78 4.35 14.22 -20.85
CA LYS A 78 5.23 13.76 -21.93
C LYS A 78 5.86 12.39 -21.63
N MET A 79 6.27 12.17 -20.38
CA MET A 79 6.90 10.92 -19.94
C MET A 79 5.87 9.82 -19.70
N TYR A 80 4.66 10.19 -19.28
CA TYR A 80 3.56 9.26 -19.12
C TYR A 80 3.22 8.52 -20.43
N ASP A 81 3.18 9.24 -21.55
CA ASP A 81 2.89 8.62 -22.85
C ASP A 81 4.01 7.64 -23.25
N VAL A 82 5.28 7.95 -22.98
CA VAL A 82 6.43 7.06 -23.29
C VAL A 82 6.42 5.78 -22.46
N GLU A 83 6.10 5.86 -21.16
CA GLU A 83 6.14 4.69 -20.26
C GLU A 83 4.83 3.88 -20.22
N TYR A 84 3.68 4.49 -20.54
CA TYR A 84 2.37 3.89 -20.26
C TYR A 84 1.36 3.92 -21.41
N LYS A 85 1.69 4.47 -22.59
CA LYS A 85 0.93 4.26 -23.83
C LYS A 85 1.78 3.48 -24.83
N THR A 86 1.32 2.27 -25.16
CA THR A 86 1.57 1.59 -26.45
C THR A 86 0.50 2.01 -27.43
#